data_AF-A0A4V0I6D3-F1
#
_entry.id   AF-A0A4V0I6D3-F1
#
_cell.length_a   1.000
_cell.length_b   1.000
_cell.length_c   1.000
_cell.angle_alpha   90.00
_cell.angle_beta   90.00
_cell.angle_gamma   90.00
#
_symmetry.space_group_name_H-M   'P 1'
#
loop_
_entity.id
_entity.type
_entity.pdbx_description
1 polymer ?
#
loop_
_entity_poly.entity_id
_entity_poly.type
_entity_poly.pdbx_seq_one_letter_code
_entity_poly.pdbx_strand_id
1 'polypeptide(L)'
;MGLSAHVNVFNTCLRILTEKGYALRLTVDTEWYTHRTEAEAFAVRVMFATPGELEEDPGLGRRFWIAEKDGFYFCAGNPIELLGLVAVREHMKPAADVSYWWHTDGPDLLSEMRDSASG
;
A
#
# COMPACT_ATOMS: atom_id res chain seq x y z
N MET A 1 -10.65 -0.12 -23.82
CA MET A 1 -11.01 0.56 -22.57
C MET A 1 -9.95 0.19 -21.54
N GLY A 2 -9.21 1.15 -20.99
CA GLY A 2 -8.09 0.88 -20.07
C GLY A 2 -8.53 1.03 -18.62
N LEU A 3 -8.01 0.17 -17.74
CA LEU A 3 -8.11 0.33 -16.29
C LEU A 3 -6.89 1.13 -15.81
N SER A 4 -7.08 2.15 -14.99
CA SER A 4 -6.01 2.95 -14.41
C SER A 4 -6.13 3.02 -12.88
N ALA A 5 -5.05 3.43 -12.21
CA ALA A 5 -5.06 3.64 -10.77
C ALA A 5 -6.01 4.79 -10.40
N HIS A 6 -7.17 4.45 -9.85
CA HIS A 6 -8.21 5.40 -9.48
C HIS A 6 -8.98 4.91 -8.25
N VAL A 7 -9.65 5.81 -7.52
CA VAL A 7 -10.26 5.52 -6.20
C VAL A 7 -11.29 4.39 -6.22
N ASN A 8 -11.98 4.17 -7.34
CA ASN A 8 -12.90 3.04 -7.52
C ASN A 8 -12.15 1.70 -7.54
N VAL A 9 -10.94 1.65 -8.10
CA VAL A 9 -10.09 0.46 -8.10
C VAL A 9 -9.56 0.17 -6.69
N PHE A 10 -9.28 1.22 -5.90
CA PHE A 10 -8.78 1.08 -4.53
C PHE A 10 -9.73 0.27 -3.65
N ASN A 11 -11.03 0.61 -3.67
CA ASN A 11 -12.01 -0.12 -2.88
C ASN A 11 -12.12 -1.59 -3.31
N THR A 12 -12.05 -1.86 -4.62
CA THR A 12 -12.00 -3.24 -5.13
C THR A 12 -10.79 -4.01 -4.60
N CYS A 13 -9.61 -3.39 -4.58
CA CYS A 13 -8.41 -4.02 -4.02
C CYS A 13 -8.57 -4.35 -2.53
N LEU A 14 -9.10 -3.42 -1.73
CA LEU A 14 -9.32 -3.63 -0.29
C LEU A 14 -10.33 -4.75 -0.01
N ARG A 15 -11.39 -4.84 -0.82
CA ARG A 15 -12.37 -5.95 -0.73
C ARG A 15 -11.71 -7.29 -1.00
N ILE A 16 -10.92 -7.40 -2.08
CA ILE A 16 -10.18 -8.63 -2.41
C ILE A 16 -9.26 -9.05 -1.26
N LEU A 17 -8.51 -8.11 -0.67
CA LEU A 17 -7.63 -8.39 0.47
C LEU A 17 -8.43 -8.89 1.69
N THR A 18 -9.56 -8.26 1.98
CA THR A 18 -10.45 -8.65 3.09
C THR A 18 -11.02 -10.06 2.87
N GLU A 19 -11.51 -10.35 1.66
CA GLU A 19 -12.02 -11.67 1.27
C GLU A 19 -10.94 -12.76 1.36
N LYS A 20 -9.68 -12.40 1.10
CA LYS A 20 -8.51 -13.28 1.29
C LYS A 20 -8.10 -13.44 2.77
N GLY A 21 -8.77 -12.77 3.70
CA GLY A 21 -8.53 -12.88 5.14
C GLY A 21 -7.37 -12.05 5.67
N TYR A 22 -7.00 -10.96 4.99
CA TYR A 22 -6.02 -10.01 5.51
C TYR A 22 -6.67 -9.03 6.49
N ALA A 23 -5.98 -8.75 7.59
CA ALA A 23 -6.30 -7.62 8.46
C ALA A 23 -5.75 -6.34 7.82
N LEU A 24 -6.60 -5.33 7.64
CA LEU A 24 -6.24 -4.07 6.98
C LEU A 24 -6.10 -2.93 7.99
N ARG A 25 -5.10 -2.08 7.77
CA ARG A 25 -4.88 -0.86 8.55
C ARG A 25 -4.46 0.29 7.64
N LEU A 26 -4.93 1.50 7.95
CA LEU A 26 -4.46 2.74 7.36
C LEU A 26 -3.65 3.48 8.43
N THR A 27 -2.47 3.98 8.05
CA THR A 27 -1.68 4.84 8.92
C THR A 27 -1.27 6.11 8.17
N VAL A 28 -1.02 7.17 8.92
CA VAL A 28 -0.50 8.43 8.41
C VAL A 28 0.87 8.66 9.04
N ASP A 29 1.84 8.97 8.22
CA ASP A 29 3.10 9.51 8.70
C ASP A 29 2.92 11.01 8.92
N THR A 30 2.83 11.41 10.18
CA THR A 30 2.68 12.80 10.61
C THR A 30 4.03 13.49 10.86
N GLU A 31 5.16 12.80 10.68
CA GLU A 31 6.49 13.34 11.06
C GLU A 31 6.90 14.58 10.26
N TRP A 32 6.29 14.81 9.09
CA TRP A 32 6.55 15.99 8.26
C TRP A 32 5.80 17.27 8.70
N TYR A 33 4.94 17.21 9.73
CA TYR A 33 4.18 18.35 10.27
C TYR A 33 4.51 18.61 11.75
N THR A 34 5.74 19.01 12.05
CA THR A 34 6.16 19.43 13.40
C THR A 34 5.65 20.82 13.78
N HIS A 35 4.35 21.10 13.86
CA HIS A 35 3.82 22.35 14.46
C HIS A 35 2.40 22.29 15.05
N ARG A 36 1.81 21.12 15.30
CA ARG A 36 0.51 21.03 15.98
C ARG A 36 0.58 20.34 17.33
N THR A 37 -0.30 20.76 18.24
CA THR A 37 -0.32 20.34 19.64
C THR A 37 -0.62 18.84 19.77
N GLU A 38 -0.15 18.17 20.84
CA GLU A 38 -0.30 16.72 21.06
C GLU A 38 -1.75 16.21 20.94
N ALA A 39 -2.75 17.07 21.20
CA ALA A 39 -4.17 16.73 21.09
C ALA A 39 -4.65 16.54 19.63
N GLU A 40 -4.05 17.25 18.66
CA GLU A 40 -4.43 17.16 17.24
C GLU A 40 -3.76 15.96 16.55
N ALA A 41 -2.55 15.59 16.97
CA ALA A 41 -1.85 14.40 16.46
C ALA A 41 -2.57 13.08 16.83
N PHE A 42 -3.27 13.04 17.97
CA PHE A 42 -4.02 11.86 18.40
C PHE A 42 -5.33 11.67 17.63
N ALA A 43 -5.99 12.76 17.22
CA ALA A 43 -7.26 12.70 16.47
C ALA A 43 -7.12 12.10 15.07
N VAL A 44 -5.92 12.18 14.45
CA VAL A 44 -5.66 11.63 13.11
C VAL A 44 -5.45 10.10 13.13
N ARG A 45 -5.21 9.49 14.29
CA ARG A 45 -4.93 8.04 14.40
C ARG A 45 -6.13 7.13 14.17
N VAL A 46 -7.36 7.65 14.16
CA VAL A 46 -8.57 6.84 13.98
C VAL A 46 -9.56 7.59 13.09
N MET A 47 -9.33 7.59 11.78
CA MET A 47 -10.35 8.00 10.82
C MET A 47 -10.73 6.82 9.94
N PHE A 48 -11.95 6.31 10.14
CA PHE A 48 -12.61 5.42 9.20
C PHE A 48 -12.96 6.25 7.97
N ALA A 49 -12.21 6.09 6.87
CA ALA A 49 -12.45 6.84 5.65
C ALA A 49 -13.77 6.40 5.01
N THR A 50 -14.77 7.29 4.97
CA THR A 50 -15.92 7.11 4.10
C THR A 50 -15.49 7.36 2.64
N PRO A 51 -16.10 6.71 1.63
CA PRO A 51 -15.62 6.73 0.24
C PRO A 51 -15.66 8.09 -0.48
N GLY A 52 -16.09 9.18 0.16
CA GLY A 52 -16.31 10.50 -0.46
C GLY A 52 -15.33 11.60 -0.03
N GLU A 53 -14.56 11.42 1.04
CA GLU A 53 -13.67 12.44 1.61
C GLU A 53 -12.19 12.20 1.26
N LEU A 54 -11.94 11.46 0.18
CA LEU A 54 -10.60 11.13 -0.30
C LEU A 54 -10.03 12.21 -1.24
N GLU A 55 -10.62 13.41 -1.27
CA GLU A 55 -9.92 14.55 -1.86
C GLU A 55 -8.72 14.89 -0.96
N GLU A 56 -7.57 15.09 -1.61
CA GLU A 56 -6.27 15.27 -0.98
C GLU A 56 -6.33 16.46 -0.01
N ASP A 57 -6.58 16.21 1.27
CA ASP A 57 -6.24 17.16 2.32
C ASP A 57 -4.70 17.21 2.41
N PRO A 58 -4.06 18.30 1.93
CA PRO A 58 -2.61 18.42 1.94
C PRO A 58 -2.03 18.50 3.36
N GLY A 59 -2.88 18.65 4.40
CA GLY A 59 -2.48 18.72 5.79
C GLY A 59 -2.41 17.37 6.52
N LEU A 60 -2.87 16.28 5.91
CA LEU A 60 -2.75 14.92 6.45
C LEU A 60 -1.52 14.28 5.81
N GLY A 61 -0.47 14.05 6.59
CA GLY A 61 0.80 13.49 6.10
C GLY A 61 0.66 12.15 5.35
N ARG A 62 1.78 11.67 4.79
CA ARG A 62 1.77 10.56 3.82
C ARG A 62 1.01 9.34 4.36
N ARG A 63 -0.01 8.91 3.63
CA ARG A 63 -0.82 7.74 3.99
C ARG A 63 -0.11 6.46 3.56
N PHE A 64 -0.15 5.45 4.43
CA PHE A 64 0.35 4.11 4.17
C PHE A 64 -0.75 3.08 4.44
N TRP A 65 -0.95 2.19 3.47
CA TRP A 65 -1.91 1.11 3.51
C TRP A 65 -1.19 -0.17 3.91
N ILE A 66 -1.76 -0.87 4.88
CA ILE A 66 -1.13 -2.02 5.53
C ILE A 66 -2.05 -3.23 5.46
N ALA A 67 -1.48 -4.39 5.16
CA ALA A 67 -2.15 -5.69 5.20
C ALA A 67 -1.30 -6.69 5.98
N GLU A 68 -1.92 -7.43 6.91
CA GLU A 68 -1.25 -8.42 7.74
C GLU A 68 -2.00 -9.76 7.69
N LYS A 69 -1.26 -10.87 7.53
CA LYS A 69 -1.81 -12.24 7.56
C LYS A 69 -0.70 -13.27 7.77
N ASP A 70 -0.94 -14.28 8.60
CA ASP A 70 -0.03 -15.41 8.84
C ASP A 70 1.41 -15.00 9.21
N GLY A 71 1.58 -13.88 9.93
CA GLY A 71 2.88 -13.34 10.30
C GLY A 71 3.59 -12.53 9.22
N PHE A 72 2.99 -12.33 8.04
CA PHE A 72 3.51 -11.44 7.00
C PHE A 72 2.91 -10.03 7.14
N TYR A 73 3.76 -9.02 6.91
CA TYR A 73 3.41 -7.61 6.94
C TYR A 73 3.67 -6.95 5.57
N PHE A 74 2.67 -6.27 5.02
CA PHE A 74 2.78 -5.52 3.77
C PHE A 74 2.43 -4.05 4.00
N CYS A 75 3.17 -3.14 3.37
CA CYS A 75 2.96 -1.70 3.47
C CYS A 75 3.16 -1.05 2.09
N ALA A 76 2.23 -0.19 1.67
CA ALA A 76 2.28 0.48 0.37
C ALA A 76 1.63 1.87 0.37
N GLY A 77 1.88 2.66 -0.68
CA GLY A 77 1.33 4.02 -0.82
C GLY A 77 -0.14 4.05 -1.24
N ASN A 78 -0.64 2.97 -1.85
CA ASN A 78 -2.04 2.81 -2.20
C ASN A 78 -2.48 1.33 -2.20
N PRO A 79 -3.80 1.04 -2.25
CA PRO A 79 -4.31 -0.34 -2.22
C PRO A 79 -3.94 -1.20 -3.44
N ILE A 80 -3.62 -0.62 -4.60
CA ILE A 80 -3.21 -1.37 -5.79
C ILE A 80 -1.81 -1.94 -5.58
N GLU A 81 -0.87 -1.09 -5.14
CA GLU A 81 0.48 -1.50 -4.75
C GLU A 81 0.42 -2.56 -3.64
N LEU A 82 -0.43 -2.36 -2.63
CA LEU A 82 -0.60 -3.31 -1.53
C LEU A 82 -1.08 -4.69 -2.02
N LEU A 83 -2.08 -4.71 -2.91
CA LEU A 83 -2.55 -5.94 -3.54
C LEU A 83 -1.45 -6.59 -4.40
N GLY A 84 -0.63 -5.79 -5.08
CA GLY A 84 0.53 -6.28 -5.84
C GLY A 84 1.54 -7.01 -4.95
N LEU A 85 1.92 -6.44 -3.80
CA LEU A 85 2.83 -7.09 -2.85
C LEU A 85 2.26 -8.41 -2.31
N VAL A 86 0.97 -8.43 -1.99
CA VAL A 86 0.28 -9.66 -1.57
C VAL A 86 0.29 -10.72 -2.67
N ALA A 87 0.04 -10.33 -3.92
CA ALA A 87 0.08 -11.25 -5.06
C ALA A 87 1.48 -11.85 -5.27
N VAL A 88 2.56 -11.08 -5.05
CA VAL A 88 3.93 -11.60 -5.05
C VAL A 88 4.12 -12.67 -3.98
N ARG A 89 3.63 -12.45 -2.75
CA ARG A 89 3.68 -13.48 -1.68
C ARG A 89 2.89 -14.72 -2.05
N GLU A 90 1.70 -14.58 -2.64
CA GLU A 90 0.89 -15.71 -3.09
C GLU A 90 1.55 -16.54 -4.20
N HIS A 91 2.31 -15.87 -5.08
CA HIS A 91 3.10 -16.52 -6.12
C HIS A 91 4.32 -17.27 -5.55
N MET A 92 5.11 -16.58 -4.72
CA MET A 92 6.37 -17.11 -4.17
C MET A 92 6.16 -18.16 -3.07
N LYS A 93 5.04 -18.09 -2.34
CA LYS A 93 4.70 -18.97 -1.20
C LYS A 93 5.85 -19.13 -0.19
N PRO A 94 6.46 -18.04 0.30
CA PRO A 94 7.52 -18.11 1.29
C PRO A 94 7.02 -18.80 2.57
N ALA A 95 7.88 -19.61 3.19
CA ALA A 95 7.55 -20.29 4.44
C ALA A 95 7.59 -19.36 5.66
N ALA A 96 8.31 -18.25 5.58
CA ALA A 96 8.47 -17.27 6.66
C ALA A 96 8.78 -15.88 6.10
N ASP A 97 8.52 -14.85 6.89
CA ASP A 97 8.83 -13.46 6.55
C ASP A 97 10.31 -13.15 6.86
N VAL A 98 11.19 -13.57 5.96
CA VAL A 98 12.64 -13.33 6.00
C VAL A 98 13.07 -12.36 4.90
N SER A 99 14.14 -11.59 5.12
CA SER A 99 14.58 -10.60 4.12
C SER A 99 14.79 -11.22 2.73
N TYR A 100 14.33 -10.52 1.69
CA TYR A 100 14.50 -10.88 0.27
C TYR A 100 13.84 -12.19 -0.17
N TRP A 101 12.84 -12.72 0.55
CA TRP A 101 12.11 -13.92 0.11
C TRP A 101 11.46 -13.79 -1.26
N TRP A 102 11.22 -12.56 -1.73
CA TRP A 102 10.63 -12.21 -3.02
C TRP A 102 11.65 -12.12 -4.17
N HIS A 103 12.94 -12.32 -3.90
CA HIS A 103 13.97 -12.24 -4.93
C HIS A 103 13.89 -13.42 -5.91
N THR A 104 14.14 -13.14 -7.17
CA THR A 104 14.20 -14.12 -8.26
C THR A 104 15.41 -13.85 -9.13
N ASP A 105 16.14 -14.90 -9.52
CA ASP A 105 17.23 -14.78 -10.47
C ASP A 105 16.70 -14.44 -11.88
N GLY A 106 17.40 -13.57 -12.59
CA GLY A 106 17.07 -13.23 -13.98
C GLY A 106 17.55 -11.84 -14.40
N PRO A 107 17.23 -11.44 -15.65
CA PRO A 107 17.53 -10.10 -16.16
C PRO A 107 16.80 -9.00 -15.38
N ASP A 108 17.41 -7.81 -15.30
CA ASP A 108 16.77 -6.62 -14.72
C ASP A 108 15.79 -6.00 -15.73
N LEU A 109 14.56 -6.51 -15.69
CA LEU A 109 13.48 -6.07 -16.57
C LEU A 109 13.14 -4.58 -16.40
N LEU A 110 13.37 -3.99 -15.23
CA LEU A 110 13.07 -2.57 -15.01
C LEU A 110 14.07 -1.70 -15.79
N SER A 111 15.35 -2.05 -15.75
CA SER A 111 16.37 -1.36 -16.55
C SER A 111 16.11 -1.52 -18.04
N GLU A 112 15.79 -2.74 -18.51
CA GLU A 112 15.45 -2.99 -19.92
C GLU A 112 14.28 -2.13 -20.42
N MET A 113 13.22 -2.00 -19.62
CA MET A 113 12.06 -1.16 -19.96
C MET A 113 12.41 0.33 -20.00
N ARG A 114 13.26 0.80 -19.08
CA ARG A 114 13.70 2.22 -19.03
C ARG A 114 14.56 2.59 -20.22
N ASP A 115 15.46 1.70 -20.62
CA ASP A 115 16.31 1.90 -21.79
C ASP A 115 15.46 1.94 -23.07
N SER A 116 14.47 1.05 -23.18
CA SER A 116 13.52 1.01 -24.30
C SER A 116 12.61 2.23 -24.40
N ALA A 117 12.34 2.91 -23.28
CA ALA A 117 11.53 4.13 -23.25
C ALA A 117 12.31 5.41 -23.62
N SER A 118 13.64 5.32 -23.67
CA SER A 118 14.54 6.46 -23.90
C SER A 118 15.07 6.55 -25.34
N GLY A 119 14.72 5.58 -26.21
CA GLY A 119 15.10 5.52 -27.63
C GLY A 119 13.92 5.77 -28.56
#